data_AF-A0A132A081-F1
#
_entry.id   AF-A0A132A081-F1
#
_cell.length_a   1.000
_cell.length_b   1.000
_cell.length_c   1.000
_cell.angle_alpha   90.00
_cell.angle_beta   90.00
_cell.angle_gamma   90.00
#
_symmetry.space_group_name_H-M   'P 1'
#
loop_
_entity.id
_entity.type
_entity.pdbx_description
1 polymer ?
#
loop_
_entity_poly.entity_id
_entity_poly.type
_entity_poly.pdbx_seq_one_letter_code
_entity_poly.pdbx_strand_id
1 'polypeptide(L)'
;MFIYRGRFLVDGDYIIEVDKYLANSLKRLLLGYNLKRDISVDFADEFKLWSVIPYSMIENSGQIQEVNDNDSIEQLQTFDSDDIKLVADPRVGSKFFGYRLLTRLGGLQIQDIGSIIKCQSKNKKIKLMELSVGDYNRLKYQLGLAEGHNDILSGFYYPFELNGDYINAISLNKGLINN
;
A
#
# COMPACT_ATOMS: atom_id res chain seq x y z
N MET A 1 -2.40 -7.73 0.80
CA MET A 1 -1.11 -7.93 1.48
C MET A 1 -0.05 -7.26 0.61
N PHE A 2 0.76 -6.36 1.15
CA PHE A 2 1.85 -5.72 0.42
C PHE A 2 3.17 -5.99 1.13
N ILE A 3 4.26 -6.08 0.36
CA ILE A 3 5.59 -6.38 0.90
C ILE A 3 6.50 -5.20 0.59
N TYR A 4 7.15 -4.69 1.63
CA TYR A 4 8.06 -3.56 1.57
C TYR A 4 9.48 -4.03 1.92
N ARG A 5 10.42 -3.58 1.10
CA ARG A 5 11.84 -3.48 1.43
C ARG A 5 12.20 -2.00 1.41
N GLY A 6 13.03 -1.51 2.31
CA GLY A 6 13.46 -0.11 2.30
C GLY A 6 14.70 0.11 3.14
N ARG A 7 15.23 1.34 3.11
CA ARG A 7 16.46 1.70 3.84
C ARG A 7 16.29 1.68 5.36
N PHE A 8 15.06 1.82 5.83
CA PHE A 8 14.68 1.70 7.23
C PHE A 8 14.79 0.27 7.81
N LEU A 9 15.14 -0.73 6.98
CA LEU A 9 15.33 -2.11 7.39
C LEU A 9 16.79 -2.52 7.28
N VAL A 10 17.18 -3.49 8.12
CA VAL A 10 18.44 -4.21 7.95
C VAL A 10 18.36 -5.04 6.67
N ASP A 11 19.49 -5.20 5.97
CA ASP A 11 19.52 -6.01 4.75
C ASP A 11 19.08 -7.46 5.03
N GLY A 12 18.03 -7.89 4.33
CA GLY A 12 17.41 -9.19 4.51
C GLY A 12 16.02 -9.14 5.17
N ASP A 13 15.68 -8.02 5.81
CA ASP A 13 14.38 -7.83 6.44
C ASP A 13 13.33 -7.28 5.46
N TYR A 14 12.08 -7.64 5.73
CA TYR A 14 10.91 -7.21 4.97
C TYR A 14 9.78 -6.84 5.91
N ILE A 15 8.98 -5.84 5.52
CA ILE A 15 7.71 -5.54 6.19
C ILE A 15 6.57 -6.05 5.33
N ILE A 16 5.61 -6.68 5.98
CA ILE A 16 4.39 -7.17 5.34
C ILE A 16 3.22 -6.36 5.88
N GLU A 17 2.59 -5.58 5.00
CA GLU A 17 1.28 -4.98 5.26
C GLU A 17 0.19 -6.04 5.06
N VAL A 18 -0.64 -6.18 6.08
CA VAL A 18 -1.76 -7.12 6.10
C VAL A 18 -2.93 -6.49 6.85
N ASP A 19 -4.14 -6.96 6.55
CA ASP A 19 -5.32 -6.62 7.33
C ASP A 19 -5.10 -6.98 8.81
N LYS A 20 -5.44 -6.07 9.71
CA LYS A 20 -5.27 -6.22 11.16
C LYS A 20 -5.90 -7.51 11.70
N TYR A 21 -7.02 -7.96 11.14
CA TYR A 21 -7.72 -9.17 11.58
C TYR A 21 -7.01 -10.45 11.11
N LEU A 22 -6.17 -10.37 10.07
CA LEU A 22 -5.43 -11.49 9.51
C LEU A 22 -3.98 -11.54 10.00
N ALA A 23 -3.48 -10.51 10.67
CA ALA A 23 -2.08 -10.37 11.08
C ALA A 23 -1.58 -11.55 11.94
N ASN A 24 -2.35 -11.94 12.97
CA ASN A 24 -2.01 -13.08 13.83
C ASN A 24 -1.99 -14.42 13.07
N SER A 25 -2.96 -14.63 12.18
CA SER A 25 -3.05 -15.84 11.36
C SER A 25 -1.88 -15.92 10.39
N LEU A 26 -1.49 -14.80 9.79
CA LEU A 26 -0.32 -14.73 8.91
C LEU A 26 0.98 -15.01 9.66
N LYS A 27 1.20 -14.41 10.85
CA LYS A 27 2.37 -14.68 11.69
C LYS A 27 2.48 -16.18 12.00
N ARG A 28 1.38 -16.83 12.41
CA ARG A 28 1.34 -18.28 12.66
C ARG A 28 1.66 -19.10 11.41
N LEU A 29 1.13 -18.70 10.25
CA LEU A 29 1.38 -19.38 8.98
C LEU A 29 2.86 -19.33 8.61
N LEU A 30 3.48 -18.14 8.67
CA LEU A 30 4.88 -17.93 8.35
C LEU A 30 5.80 -18.75 9.28
N LEU A 31 5.51 -18.74 10.59
CA LEU A 31 6.24 -19.56 11.57
C LEU A 31 6.04 -21.07 11.32
N GLY A 32 4.87 -21.49 10.84
CA GLY A 32 4.60 -22.89 10.48
C GLY A 32 5.44 -23.40 9.31
N TYR A 33 5.74 -22.54 8.33
CA TYR A 33 6.66 -22.87 7.22
C TYR A 33 8.14 -22.73 7.59
N ASN A 34 8.45 -22.27 8.81
CA ASN A 34 9.80 -21.98 9.27
C ASN A 34 10.57 -23.20 9.82
N LEU A 35 10.10 -24.43 9.58
CA LEU A 35 10.62 -25.65 10.22
C LEU A 35 12.11 -25.93 9.95
N LYS A 36 12.74 -25.25 8.98
CA LYS A 36 14.16 -25.41 8.61
C LYS A 36 14.89 -24.10 8.29
N ARG A 37 14.32 -22.95 8.64
CA ARG A 37 14.91 -21.64 8.34
C ARG A 37 15.01 -20.82 9.64
N ASP A 38 16.02 -19.96 9.71
CA ASP A 38 16.19 -19.05 10.84
C ASP A 38 15.55 -17.70 10.50
N ILE A 39 14.21 -17.69 10.50
CA ILE A 39 13.41 -16.49 10.19
C ILE A 39 12.66 -16.05 11.46
N SER A 40 12.88 -14.82 11.90
CA SER A 40 12.06 -14.16 12.92
C SER A 40 10.88 -13.44 12.28
N VAL A 41 9.71 -13.49 12.92
CA VAL A 41 8.49 -12.82 12.44
C VAL A 41 7.84 -12.08 13.59
N ASP A 42 7.86 -10.76 13.56
CA ASP A 42 7.34 -9.89 14.61
C ASP A 42 6.40 -8.80 14.08
N PHE A 43 5.63 -8.23 15.01
CA PHE A 43 4.75 -7.11 14.68
C PHE A 43 5.57 -5.83 14.61
N ALA A 44 5.47 -5.14 13.48
CA ALA A 44 6.16 -3.90 13.20
C ALA A 44 5.33 -2.70 13.71
N ASP A 45 4.98 -2.71 15.00
CA ASP A 45 4.07 -1.71 15.61
C ASP A 45 4.65 -0.29 15.62
N GLU A 46 5.98 -0.17 15.51
CA GLU A 46 6.70 1.10 15.38
C GLU A 46 6.41 1.81 14.05
N PHE A 47 5.90 1.09 13.05
CA PHE A 47 5.55 1.67 11.77
C PHE A 47 4.08 2.07 11.71
N LYS A 48 3.83 3.21 11.08
CA LYS A 48 2.50 3.68 10.71
C LYS A 48 2.38 3.72 9.20
N LEU A 49 1.23 3.26 8.72
CA LEU A 49 0.90 3.19 7.31
C LEU A 49 -0.20 4.20 6.99
N TRP A 50 -0.01 4.90 5.88
CA TRP A 50 -0.94 5.89 5.36
C TRP A 50 -1.19 5.65 3.87
N SER A 51 -2.40 5.97 3.42
CA SER A 51 -2.71 6.14 2.01
C SER A 51 -2.77 7.63 1.70
N VAL A 52 -2.06 8.06 0.66
CA VAL A 52 -2.03 9.45 0.19
C VAL A 52 -2.63 9.49 -1.20
N ILE A 53 -3.83 10.05 -1.31
CA ILE A 53 -4.61 10.06 -2.54
C ILE A 53 -4.74 11.50 -3.05
N PRO A 54 -4.38 11.77 -4.32
CA PRO A 54 -4.68 13.06 -4.96
C PRO A 54 -6.17 13.35 -4.93
N TYR A 55 -6.54 14.52 -4.44
CA TYR A 55 -7.95 14.88 -4.22
C TYR A 55 -8.79 14.88 -5.51
N SER A 56 -8.18 15.12 -6.68
CA SER A 56 -8.84 15.01 -7.99
C SER A 56 -9.43 13.62 -8.25
N MET A 57 -8.86 12.56 -7.66
CA MET A 57 -9.39 11.19 -7.77
C MET A 57 -10.68 11.02 -6.96
N ILE A 58 -10.84 11.79 -5.89
CA ILE A 58 -12.02 11.77 -5.04
C ILE A 58 -13.12 12.64 -5.66
N GLU A 59 -12.82 13.79 -6.23
CA GLU A 59 -13.84 14.61 -6.92
C GLU A 59 -14.35 13.95 -8.20
N ASN A 60 -13.46 13.34 -8.99
CA ASN A 60 -13.83 12.69 -10.25
C ASN A 60 -14.35 11.26 -10.08
N SER A 61 -14.55 10.80 -8.84
CA SER A 61 -15.03 9.46 -8.47
C SER A 61 -16.43 9.18 -9.05
N GLY A 62 -16.52 8.80 -10.32
CA GLY A 62 -17.77 8.58 -11.04
C GLY A 62 -17.75 8.95 -12.52
N GLN A 63 -16.69 9.61 -13.00
CA GLN A 63 -16.47 9.84 -14.43
C GLN A 63 -15.21 9.08 -14.86
N ILE A 64 -15.36 8.19 -15.84
CA ILE A 64 -14.23 7.57 -16.54
C ILE A 64 -13.57 8.68 -17.36
N GLN A 65 -12.60 9.36 -16.78
CA GLN A 65 -11.72 10.23 -17.56
C GLN A 65 -10.65 9.34 -18.17
N GLU A 66 -10.57 9.33 -19.50
CA GLU A 66 -9.33 8.97 -20.16
C GLU A 66 -8.26 9.92 -19.61
N VAL A 67 -7.36 9.38 -18.77
CA VAL A 67 -6.24 10.13 -18.24
C VAL A 67 -5.33 10.41 -19.43
N ASN A 68 -5.55 11.55 -20.09
CA ASN A 68 -4.61 12.04 -21.08
C ASN A 68 -3.26 12.19 -20.39
N ASP A 69 -2.17 11.71 -20.98
CA ASP A 69 -0.82 11.84 -20.39
C ASP A 69 -0.41 13.31 -20.13
N ASN A 70 -1.17 14.26 -20.67
CA ASN A 70 -1.03 15.71 -20.47
C ASN A 70 -1.77 16.25 -19.24
N ASP A 71 -2.75 15.52 -18.69
CA ASP A 71 -3.37 15.86 -17.42
C ASP A 71 -2.45 15.41 -16.30
N SER A 72 -1.57 16.34 -15.92
CA SER A 72 -0.58 16.16 -14.87
C SER A 72 -1.26 16.05 -13.51
N ILE A 73 -1.79 14.86 -13.20
CA ILE A 73 -2.10 14.44 -11.82
C ILE A 73 -0.86 14.79 -11.01
N GLU A 74 -1.03 15.55 -9.93
CA GLU A 74 0.09 16.03 -9.13
C GLU A 74 0.82 14.84 -8.50
N GLN A 75 1.88 14.42 -9.16
CA GLN A 75 2.67 13.26 -8.73
C GLN A 75 3.69 13.69 -7.69
N LEU A 76 3.52 13.17 -6.48
CA LEU A 76 4.55 13.19 -5.46
C LEU A 76 5.75 12.37 -5.94
N GLN A 77 6.95 12.84 -5.62
CA GLN A 77 8.16 12.04 -5.82
C GLN A 77 8.20 10.95 -4.76
N THR A 78 8.28 9.69 -5.21
CA THR A 78 8.53 8.55 -4.32
C THR A 78 9.92 8.68 -3.70
N PHE A 79 10.06 8.28 -2.45
CA PHE A 79 11.34 8.35 -1.75
C PHE A 79 11.47 7.22 -0.73
N ASP A 80 12.71 6.92 -0.39
CA ASP A 80 13.10 5.84 0.52
C ASP A 80 14.22 6.38 1.42
N SER A 81 13.92 6.54 2.70
CA SER A 81 14.84 6.98 3.75
C SER A 81 14.84 5.98 4.91
N ASP A 82 15.66 6.28 5.91
CA ASP A 82 15.88 5.39 7.07
C ASP A 82 14.67 5.32 8.02
N ASP A 83 13.70 6.22 7.85
CA ASP A 83 12.49 6.23 8.69
C ASP A 83 11.19 6.35 7.91
N ILE A 84 11.24 6.69 6.62
CA ILE A 84 10.07 6.97 5.81
C ILE A 84 10.23 6.37 4.41
N LYS A 85 9.14 5.80 3.91
CA LYS A 85 9.04 5.35 2.53
C LYS A 85 7.72 5.77 1.92
N LEU A 86 7.79 6.50 0.82
CA LEU A 86 6.65 6.83 -0.03
C LEU A 86 6.79 6.10 -1.35
N VAL A 87 5.83 5.25 -1.66
CA VAL A 87 5.77 4.50 -2.92
C VAL A 87 4.42 4.70 -3.59
N ALA A 88 4.38 4.56 -4.91
CA ALA A 88 3.11 4.40 -5.61
C ALA A 88 2.38 3.14 -5.10
N ASP A 89 1.05 3.14 -5.11
CA ASP A 89 0.29 1.93 -4.74
C ASP A 89 0.74 0.76 -5.65
N PRO A 90 1.19 -0.38 -5.08
CA PRO A 90 1.82 -1.44 -5.85
C PRO A 90 0.86 -2.18 -6.79
N ARG A 91 -0.46 -2.06 -6.58
CA ARG A 91 -1.45 -2.76 -7.40
C ARG A 91 -1.62 -2.10 -8.76
N VAL A 92 -1.89 -0.80 -8.76
CA VAL A 92 -2.30 -0.05 -9.95
C VAL A 92 -1.48 1.21 -10.18
N GLY A 93 -0.58 1.56 -9.26
CA GLY A 93 0.26 2.75 -9.36
C GLY A 93 -0.43 4.05 -8.93
N SER A 94 0.38 5.11 -8.86
CA SER A 94 -0.05 6.39 -8.29
C SER A 94 -0.97 7.22 -9.16
N LYS A 95 -1.06 6.90 -10.46
CA LYS A 95 -2.03 7.50 -11.37
C LYS A 95 -3.48 7.09 -11.09
N PHE A 96 -3.70 5.94 -10.43
CA PHE A 96 -5.04 5.40 -10.21
C PHE A 96 -5.42 5.31 -8.73
N PHE A 97 -4.47 5.00 -7.85
CA PHE A 97 -4.77 4.81 -6.42
C PHE A 97 -3.76 5.48 -5.48
N GLY A 98 -3.09 6.51 -5.97
CA GLY A 98 -2.18 7.33 -5.18
C GLY A 98 -0.99 6.55 -4.60
N TYR A 99 -0.64 6.87 -3.36
CA TYR A 99 0.61 6.45 -2.75
C TYR A 99 0.38 5.74 -1.43
N ARG A 100 1.34 4.90 -1.06
CA ARG A 100 1.49 4.30 0.27
C ARG A 100 2.66 4.97 0.96
N LEU A 101 2.41 5.50 2.15
CA LEU A 101 3.41 6.11 3.01
C LEU A 101 3.58 5.25 4.25
N LEU A 102 4.80 4.75 4.46
CA LEU A 102 5.21 4.01 5.64
C LEU A 102 6.19 4.88 6.43
N THR A 103 5.99 5.05 7.73
CA THR A 103 6.83 5.94 8.56
C THR A 103 7.00 5.44 9.99
N ARG A 104 8.16 5.73 10.59
CA ARG A 104 8.44 5.62 12.04
C ARG A 104 8.35 6.96 12.78
N LEU A 105 8.38 8.09 12.05
CA LEU A 105 8.55 9.44 12.62
C LEU A 105 7.25 10.13 13.05
N GLY A 106 6.11 9.44 13.05
CA GLY A 106 4.82 10.09 13.26
C GLY A 106 3.73 9.17 13.82
N GLY A 107 2.61 9.79 14.20
CA GLY A 107 1.40 9.13 14.65
C GLY A 107 0.38 8.92 13.52
N LEU A 108 -0.89 8.80 13.93
CA LEU A 108 -2.05 8.64 13.04
C LEU A 108 -2.71 9.99 12.73
N GLN A 109 -1.98 11.10 12.85
CA GLN A 109 -2.51 12.44 12.58
C GLN A 109 -1.85 13.09 11.36
N ILE A 110 -2.64 13.84 10.59
CA ILE A 110 -2.18 14.52 9.37
C ILE A 110 -1.04 15.53 9.62
N GLN A 111 -0.98 16.08 10.84
CA GLN A 111 0.01 17.07 11.26
C GLN A 111 1.43 16.46 11.28
N ASP A 112 1.53 15.18 11.63
CA ASP A 112 2.79 14.46 11.77
C ASP A 112 3.44 14.18 10.40
N ILE A 113 2.61 13.87 9.40
CA ILE A 113 3.07 13.53 8.04
C ILE A 113 3.06 14.72 7.09
N GLY A 114 2.43 15.84 7.49
CA GLY A 114 2.09 16.90 6.57
C GLY A 114 3.29 17.63 6.00
N SER A 115 4.29 17.89 6.83
CA SER A 115 5.55 18.53 6.40
C SER A 115 6.33 17.64 5.44
N ILE A 116 6.37 16.34 5.71
CA ILE A 116 7.07 15.34 4.88
C ILE A 116 6.48 15.34 3.47
N ILE A 117 5.15 15.23 3.34
CA ILE A 117 4.48 15.19 2.04
C ILE A 117 4.65 16.52 1.30
N LYS A 118 4.56 17.66 2.00
CA LYS A 118 4.77 19.00 1.42
C LYS A 118 6.17 19.19 0.86
N CYS A 119 7.21 18.64 1.49
CA CYS A 119 8.57 18.71 0.94
C CYS A 119 8.70 17.96 -0.40
N GLN A 120 7.85 16.98 -0.69
CA GLN A 120 7.91 16.19 -1.92
C GLN A 120 7.08 16.76 -3.07
N SER A 121 6.37 17.87 -2.88
CA SER A 121 5.44 18.44 -3.87
C SER A 121 6.11 19.29 -4.95
N LYS A 122 7.40 19.12 -5.22
CA LYS A 122 8.17 19.89 -6.23
C LYS A 122 7.94 21.41 -6.12
N ASN A 123 7.93 21.95 -4.90
CA ASN A 123 7.68 23.37 -4.58
C ASN A 123 6.26 23.90 -4.89
N LYS A 124 5.28 23.03 -5.16
CA LYS A 124 3.88 23.43 -5.24
C LYS A 124 3.24 23.54 -3.86
N LYS A 125 2.40 24.56 -3.67
CA LYS A 125 1.59 24.68 -2.45
C LYS A 125 0.49 23.61 -2.46
N ILE A 126 0.73 22.51 -1.75
CA ILE A 126 -0.28 21.47 -1.55
C ILE A 126 -1.04 21.70 -0.24
N LYS A 127 -2.35 21.48 -0.28
CA LYS A 127 -3.19 21.39 0.90
C LYS A 127 -3.44 19.92 1.20
N LEU A 128 -3.20 19.53 2.44
CA LEU A 128 -3.50 18.18 2.92
C LEU A 128 -4.82 18.22 3.68
N MET A 129 -5.64 17.20 3.48
CA MET A 129 -6.88 16.98 4.19
C MET A 129 -7.00 15.52 4.58
N GLU A 130 -7.67 15.26 5.69
CA GLU A 130 -7.95 13.90 6.12
C GLU A 130 -9.13 13.37 5.30
N LEU A 131 -8.95 12.20 4.71
CA LEU A 131 -9.97 11.53 3.91
C LEU A 131 -10.76 10.58 4.81
N SER A 132 -12.08 10.52 4.62
CA SER A 132 -12.89 9.53 5.34
C SER A 132 -12.60 8.12 4.85
N VAL A 133 -12.76 7.12 5.72
CA VAL A 133 -12.68 5.70 5.34
C VAL A 133 -13.73 5.35 4.26
N GLY A 134 -14.87 6.04 4.27
CA GLY A 134 -15.93 5.87 3.28
C GLY A 134 -15.47 6.27 1.88
N ASP A 135 -14.77 7.40 1.74
CA ASP A 135 -14.27 7.87 0.45
C ASP A 135 -13.16 6.98 -0.10
N TYR A 136 -12.25 6.53 0.78
CA TYR A 136 -11.24 5.54 0.42
C TYR A 136 -11.88 4.26 -0.12
N ASN A 137 -12.87 3.72 0.60
CA ASN A 137 -13.58 2.52 0.19
C ASN A 137 -14.36 2.74 -1.11
N ARG A 138 -14.99 3.91 -1.28
CA ARG A 138 -15.71 4.26 -2.51
C ARG A 138 -14.77 4.26 -3.71
N LEU A 139 -13.62 4.93 -3.63
CA LEU A 139 -12.63 4.94 -4.71
C LEU A 139 -12.11 3.52 -4.99
N LYS A 140 -11.79 2.76 -3.93
CA LYS A 140 -11.34 1.37 -4.02
C LYS A 140 -12.34 0.51 -4.81
N TYR A 141 -13.62 0.59 -4.46
CA TYR A 141 -14.67 -0.20 -5.11
C TYR A 141 -14.97 0.26 -6.54
N GLN A 142 -14.87 1.55 -6.84
CA GLN A 142 -15.00 2.05 -8.21
C GLN A 142 -13.91 1.51 -9.13
N LEU A 143 -12.70 1.30 -8.61
CA LEU A 143 -11.59 0.72 -9.35
C LEU A 143 -11.59 -0.82 -9.35
N GLY A 144 -12.59 -1.45 -8.73
CA GLY A 144 -12.68 -2.91 -8.62
C GLY A 144 -11.55 -3.54 -7.80
N LEU A 145 -10.97 -2.79 -6.86
CA LEU A 145 -9.86 -3.26 -6.03
C LEU A 145 -10.39 -3.95 -4.77
N ALA A 146 -10.09 -5.23 -4.58
CA ALA A 146 -10.38 -5.92 -3.33
C ALA A 146 -9.26 -5.66 -2.30
N GLU A 147 -9.62 -5.30 -1.06
CA GLU A 147 -8.66 -5.11 0.03
C GLU A 147 -9.26 -5.49 1.39
N GLY A 148 -8.52 -6.34 2.12
CA GLY A 148 -8.83 -6.69 3.50
C GLY A 148 -9.79 -7.88 3.65
N HIS A 149 -10.08 -8.21 4.90
CA HIS A 149 -10.87 -9.40 5.27
C HIS A 149 -12.32 -9.33 4.79
N ASN A 150 -12.90 -8.13 4.73
CA ASN A 150 -14.30 -7.93 4.32
C ASN A 150 -14.50 -8.17 2.83
N ASP A 151 -13.50 -7.85 2.00
CA ASP A 151 -13.57 -8.05 0.56
C ASP A 151 -13.06 -9.44 0.16
N ILE A 152 -12.09 -9.99 0.91
CA ILE A 152 -11.41 -11.25 0.60
C ILE A 152 -11.50 -12.20 1.79
N LEU A 153 -12.41 -13.16 1.68
CA LEU A 153 -12.53 -14.27 2.63
C LEU A 153 -11.39 -15.27 2.43
N SER A 154 -10.74 -15.64 3.53
CA SER A 154 -9.60 -16.57 3.52
C SER A 154 -10.03 -17.96 3.07
N GLY A 155 -9.37 -18.51 2.06
CA GLY A 155 -9.61 -19.87 1.55
C GLY A 155 -10.76 -20.02 0.55
N PHE A 156 -11.43 -18.93 0.18
CA PHE A 156 -12.59 -18.97 -0.74
C PHE A 156 -12.26 -18.65 -2.19
N TYR A 157 -11.21 -17.87 -2.44
CA TYR A 157 -10.92 -17.32 -3.75
C TYR A 157 -9.55 -17.74 -4.26
N TYR A 158 -9.46 -18.01 -5.54
CA TYR A 158 -8.18 -18.12 -6.23
C TYR A 158 -7.62 -16.73 -6.56
N PRO A 159 -6.29 -16.54 -6.55
CA PRO A 159 -5.69 -15.25 -6.88
C PRO A 159 -6.12 -14.67 -8.24
N PHE A 160 -6.40 -15.51 -9.25
CA PHE A 160 -6.90 -15.07 -10.55
C PHE A 160 -8.34 -14.55 -10.52
N GLU A 161 -9.19 -15.08 -9.64
CA GLU A 161 -10.57 -14.58 -9.47
C GLU A 161 -10.59 -13.19 -8.84
N LEU A 162 -9.50 -12.80 -8.19
CA LEU A 162 -9.30 -11.49 -7.57
C LEU A 162 -8.50 -10.53 -8.46
N ASN A 163 -8.38 -10.81 -9.76
CA ASN A 163 -7.58 -10.05 -10.72
C ASN A 163 -6.09 -9.95 -10.33
N GLY A 164 -5.55 -10.94 -9.62
CA GLY A 164 -4.19 -10.93 -9.09
C GLY A 164 -3.10 -10.81 -10.16
N ASP A 165 -3.40 -11.24 -11.38
CA ASP A 165 -2.58 -11.06 -12.58
C ASP A 165 -2.56 -9.60 -13.08
N TYR A 166 -3.67 -8.87 -12.95
CA TYR A 166 -3.77 -7.45 -13.32
C TYR A 166 -3.17 -6.51 -12.27
N ILE A 167 -3.25 -6.86 -10.98
CA ILE A 167 -2.79 -6.01 -9.87
C ILE A 167 -1.35 -6.31 -9.41
N ASN A 168 -0.52 -6.89 -10.28
CA ASN A 168 0.88 -7.26 -9.99
C ASN A 168 1.06 -8.19 -8.78
N ALA A 169 0.05 -8.98 -8.40
CA ALA A 169 0.11 -9.88 -7.24
C ALA A 169 0.69 -11.26 -7.59
N ILE A 170 0.60 -11.69 -8.86
CA ILE A 170 1.06 -13.00 -9.32
C ILE A 170 2.18 -12.82 -10.35
N SER A 171 3.21 -13.67 -10.29
CA SER A 171 4.24 -13.75 -11.31
C SER A 171 4.47 -15.20 -11.69
N LEU A 172 4.12 -15.56 -12.94
CA LEU A 172 4.25 -16.92 -13.47
C LEU A 172 5.69 -17.31 -13.80
N ASN A 173 6.58 -16.33 -13.86
CA ASN A 173 7.99 -16.53 -14.24
C ASN A 173 8.93 -16.70 -13.03
N LYS A 174 8.39 -16.70 -11.80
CA LYS A 174 9.19 -16.97 -10.59
C LYS A 174 9.33 -18.49 -10.42
N GLY A 175 10.42 -18.93 -9.78
CA GLY A 175 10.61 -20.35 -9.45
C GLY A 175 9.48 -20.91 -8.58
N LEU A 176 9.46 -22.23 -8.32
CA LEU A 176 8.43 -22.90 -7.53
C LEU A 176 8.23 -22.23 -6.15
N ILE A 177 7.01 -21.75 -5.90
CA ILE A 177 6.65 -21.00 -4.68
C ILE A 177 6.09 -21.91 -3.58
N ASN A 178 5.57 -23.10 -3.88
CA ASN A 178 5.11 -24.07 -2.89
C ASN A 178 5.36 -25.52 -3.36
N ASN A 179 6.03 -26.33 -2.52
CA ASN A 179 6.01 -27.79 -2.52
C ASN A 179 5.53 -28.25 -1.15
#